data_AF-A0A8H4JE18-F1
#
_entry.id   AF-A0A8H4JE18-F1
#
_cell.length_a   1.000
_cell.length_b   1.000
_cell.length_c   1.000
_cell.angle_alpha   90.00
_cell.angle_beta   90.00
_cell.angle_gamma   90.00
#
_symmetry.space_group_name_H-M   'P 1'
#
loop_
_entity.id
_entity.type
_entity.pdbx_description
1 polymer ?
#
loop_
_entity_poly.entity_id
_entity_poly.type
_entity_poly.pdbx_seq_one_letter_code
_entity_poly.pdbx_strand_id
1 'polypeptide(L)'
;MSWTVNRQPHFKNQPKDQIVVWVYGLLVEKNGDYVKKPMQDCTGEEITQEWLYHMGVPESEIPVLAAEGAKCVPVMMPYVTSFFMPRKAGDRPDIVPAGAENFAFLGQFSETTRDTIFTTEYSVRTAMESVYQLTGVDRGVPEVFGSTYDVRVLLDAMCQLRDGKELATWLPERIRRFLVNKLEGSQIGQLMHEYHLI
;
A
#
# COMPACT_ATOMS: atom_id res chain seq x y z
N MET A 1 4.57 -11.53 10.28
CA MET A 1 3.45 -10.76 10.87
C MET A 1 3.79 -9.28 10.81
N SER A 2 2.81 -8.41 10.65
CA SER A 2 3.00 -6.96 10.77
C SER A 2 1.87 -6.36 11.60
N TRP A 3 2.15 -5.23 12.25
CA TRP A 3 1.19 -4.57 13.13
C TRP A 3 1.35 -3.05 13.09
N THR A 4 0.33 -2.35 13.56
CA THR A 4 0.34 -0.89 13.66
C THR A 4 -0.52 -0.43 14.85
N VAL A 5 -0.13 0.71 15.41
CA VAL A 5 -0.90 1.46 16.39
C VAL A 5 -1.10 2.85 15.83
N ASN A 6 -2.34 3.16 15.46
CA ASN A 6 -2.71 4.49 15.02
C ASN A 6 -2.84 5.45 16.20
N ARG A 7 -3.09 6.74 15.91
CA ARG A 7 -3.40 7.75 16.94
C ARG A 7 -4.54 7.25 17.83
N GLN A 8 -4.37 7.41 19.14
CA GLN A 8 -5.33 6.98 20.14
C GLN A 8 -6.14 8.20 20.67
N PRO A 9 -7.42 8.03 21.01
CA PRO A 9 -8.20 6.80 20.84
C PRO A 9 -8.53 6.53 19.36
N HIS A 10 -8.49 5.25 18.94
CA HIS A 10 -8.89 4.88 17.58
C HIS A 10 -10.41 4.93 17.42
N PHE A 11 -11.15 4.56 18.46
CA PHE A 11 -12.61 4.68 18.53
C PHE A 11 -13.02 5.81 19.46
N LYS A 12 -14.01 6.63 19.07
CA LYS A 12 -14.45 7.80 19.85
C LYS A 12 -14.80 7.51 21.32
N ASN A 13 -15.35 6.32 21.59
CA ASN A 13 -15.77 5.90 22.92
C ASN A 13 -14.76 4.97 23.63
N GLN A 14 -13.54 4.85 23.10
CA GLN A 14 -12.48 4.05 23.72
C GLN A 14 -12.02 4.71 25.05
N PRO A 15 -11.91 3.95 26.15
CA PRO A 15 -11.32 4.43 27.40
C PRO A 15 -9.91 4.99 27.20
N LYS A 16 -9.55 6.04 27.96
CA LYS A 16 -8.28 6.79 27.78
C LYS A 16 -7.04 5.98 28.16
N ASP A 17 -7.21 4.94 28.96
CA ASP A 17 -6.19 4.01 29.44
C ASP A 17 -6.02 2.78 28.53
N GLN A 18 -6.74 2.72 27.40
CA GLN A 18 -6.66 1.63 26.43
C GLN A 18 -5.98 2.06 25.14
N ILE A 19 -5.32 1.10 24.48
CA ILE A 19 -4.78 1.24 23.13
C ILE A 19 -5.40 0.19 22.20
N VAL A 20 -5.58 0.54 20.93
CA VAL A 20 -6.01 -0.40 19.89
C VAL A 20 -4.84 -0.67 18.95
N VAL A 21 -4.47 -1.93 18.88
CA VAL A 21 -3.43 -2.47 17.99
C VAL A 21 -4.12 -3.22 16.86
N TRP A 22 -3.68 -3.01 15.62
CA TRP A 22 -4.09 -3.84 14.49
C TRP A 22 -2.92 -4.72 14.06
N VAL A 23 -3.18 -6.01 13.89
CA VAL A 23 -2.20 -7.04 13.53
C VAL A 23 -2.72 -7.83 12.34
N TYR A 24 -1.83 -8.23 11.43
CA TYR A 24 -2.15 -9.15 10.34
C TYR A 24 -0.97 -10.07 9.98
N GLY A 25 -1.31 -11.18 9.31
CA GLY A 25 -0.36 -12.12 8.72
C GLY A 25 -0.60 -12.31 7.23
N LEU A 26 0.47 -12.36 6.44
CA LEU A 26 0.41 -12.65 4.99
C LEU A 26 0.45 -14.16 4.70
N LEU A 27 1.02 -14.96 5.61
CA LEU A 27 1.21 -16.40 5.45
C LEU A 27 0.47 -17.14 6.57
N VAL A 28 -0.87 -17.17 6.49
CA VAL A 28 -1.73 -17.65 7.58
C VAL A 28 -1.71 -19.17 7.80
N GLU A 29 -1.22 -19.91 6.81
CA GLU A 29 -1.10 -21.38 6.84
C GLU A 29 0.24 -21.86 7.43
N LYS A 30 1.20 -20.95 7.67
CA LYS A 30 2.51 -21.30 8.23
C LYS A 30 2.46 -21.28 9.75
N ASN A 31 3.08 -22.26 10.38
CA ASN A 31 3.25 -22.30 11.83
C ASN A 31 4.02 -21.06 12.31
N GLY A 32 3.55 -20.47 13.40
CA GLY A 32 4.28 -19.41 14.10
C GLY A 32 5.61 -19.88 14.70
N ASP A 33 6.47 -18.91 14.99
CA ASP A 33 7.76 -19.08 15.64
C ASP A 33 7.62 -19.38 17.14
N TYR A 34 6.57 -18.92 17.83
CA TYR A 34 6.31 -19.24 19.24
C TYR A 34 5.14 -20.23 19.40
N VAL A 35 3.97 -19.93 18.83
CA VAL A 35 2.73 -20.72 19.03
C VAL A 35 2.71 -22.06 18.27
N LYS A 36 3.66 -22.29 17.34
CA LYS A 36 3.84 -23.55 16.57
C LYS A 36 2.57 -24.07 15.88
N LYS A 37 1.63 -23.18 15.57
CA LYS A 37 0.36 -23.47 14.89
C LYS A 37 0.14 -22.44 13.76
N PRO A 38 -0.55 -22.80 12.66
CA PRO A 38 -0.94 -21.83 11.66
C PRO A 38 -1.81 -20.72 12.25
N MET A 39 -1.59 -19.46 11.85
CA MET A 39 -2.34 -18.31 12.35
C MET A 39 -3.86 -18.47 12.16
N GLN A 40 -4.29 -19.11 11.07
CA GLN A 40 -5.71 -19.37 10.79
C GLN A 40 -6.39 -20.27 11.83
N ASP A 41 -5.63 -21.06 12.57
CA ASP A 41 -6.11 -21.96 13.62
C ASP A 41 -5.87 -21.39 15.03
N CYS A 42 -5.35 -20.16 15.13
CA CYS A 42 -5.06 -19.49 16.40
C CYS A 42 -6.28 -18.72 16.94
N THR A 43 -6.44 -18.78 18.26
CA THR A 43 -7.26 -17.85 19.03
C THR A 43 -6.63 -16.45 19.06
N GLY A 44 -7.39 -15.44 19.50
CA GLY A 44 -6.85 -14.10 19.70
C GLY A 44 -5.72 -14.06 20.73
N GLU A 45 -5.82 -14.84 21.81
CA GLU A 45 -4.77 -14.94 22.82
C GLU A 45 -3.49 -15.52 22.21
N GLU A 46 -3.58 -16.60 21.44
CA GLU A 46 -2.44 -17.19 20.74
C GLU A 46 -1.81 -16.22 19.72
N ILE A 47 -2.62 -15.48 18.95
CA ILE A 47 -2.09 -14.43 18.06
C ILE A 47 -1.35 -13.35 18.88
N THR A 48 -1.85 -13.02 20.06
CA THR A 48 -1.21 -12.06 20.97
C THR A 48 0.13 -12.63 21.48
N GLN A 49 0.19 -13.90 21.88
CA GLN A 49 1.42 -14.55 22.33
C GLN A 49 2.52 -14.49 21.26
N GLU A 50 2.19 -14.85 20.01
CA GLU A 50 3.10 -14.77 18.86
C GLU A 50 3.58 -13.34 18.61
N TRP A 51 2.68 -12.35 18.73
CA TRP A 51 3.03 -10.94 18.58
C TRP A 51 3.97 -10.45 19.70
N LEU A 52 3.67 -10.78 20.96
CA LEU A 52 4.51 -10.42 22.12
C LEU A 52 5.91 -11.04 21.99
N TYR A 53 6.01 -12.28 21.52
CA TYR A 53 7.29 -12.96 21.25
C TYR A 53 8.14 -12.14 20.27
N HIS A 54 7.58 -11.71 19.14
CA HIS A 54 8.29 -10.88 18.16
C HIS A 54 8.59 -9.46 18.64
N MET A 55 7.92 -8.96 19.68
CA MET A 55 8.29 -7.72 20.35
C MET A 55 9.44 -7.88 21.35
N GLY A 56 9.87 -9.11 21.63
CA GLY A 56 10.96 -9.41 22.56
C GLY A 56 10.53 -9.45 24.03
N VAL A 57 9.25 -9.66 24.31
CA VAL A 57 8.77 -9.92 25.68
C VAL A 57 9.38 -11.23 26.20
N PRO A 58 9.86 -11.31 27.45
CA PRO A 58 10.39 -12.55 28.01
C PRO A 58 9.38 -13.69 27.91
N GLU A 59 9.80 -14.85 27.36
CA GLU A 59 8.90 -15.98 27.10
C GLU A 59 8.13 -16.47 28.35
N SER A 60 8.70 -16.30 29.54
CA SER A 60 8.04 -16.63 30.81
C SER A 60 6.86 -15.73 31.17
N GLU A 61 6.80 -14.53 30.61
CA GLU A 61 5.75 -13.53 30.87
C GLU A 61 4.64 -13.54 29.80
N ILE A 62 4.96 -14.04 28.59
CA ILE A 62 4.05 -14.04 27.43
C ILE A 62 2.68 -14.65 27.74
N PRO A 63 2.54 -15.83 28.38
CA PRO A 63 1.22 -16.43 28.60
C PRO A 63 0.30 -15.55 29.45
N VAL A 64 0.83 -14.95 30.53
CA VAL A 64 0.05 -14.10 31.44
C VAL A 64 -0.32 -12.78 30.76
N LEU A 65 0.64 -12.13 30.11
CA LEU A 65 0.41 -10.85 29.42
C LEU A 65 -0.58 -10.98 28.26
N ALA A 66 -0.54 -12.09 27.51
CA ALA A 66 -1.48 -12.33 26.44
C ALA A 66 -2.90 -12.59 26.94
N ALA A 67 -3.06 -13.35 28.03
CA ALA A 67 -4.36 -13.71 28.59
C ALA A 67 -5.04 -12.54 29.34
N GLU A 68 -4.26 -11.75 30.08
CA GLU A 68 -4.81 -10.73 30.99
C GLU A 68 -4.61 -9.29 30.47
N GLY A 69 -3.54 -9.06 29.70
CA GLY A 69 -3.13 -7.73 29.27
C GLY A 69 -3.78 -7.24 27.97
N ALA A 70 -4.37 -8.14 27.18
CA ALA A 70 -4.97 -7.79 25.90
C ALA A 70 -6.25 -8.57 25.61
N LYS A 71 -7.20 -7.91 24.95
CA LYS A 71 -8.35 -8.57 24.31
C LYS A 71 -8.16 -8.54 22.80
N CYS A 72 -7.71 -9.65 22.24
CA CYS A 72 -7.59 -9.80 20.80
C CYS A 72 -8.83 -10.48 20.20
N VAL A 73 -9.39 -9.87 19.15
CA VAL A 73 -10.54 -10.41 18.40
C VAL A 73 -10.06 -10.75 16.99
N PRO A 74 -9.82 -12.03 16.66
CA PRO A 74 -9.40 -12.44 15.33
C PRO A 74 -10.55 -12.32 14.33
N VAL A 75 -10.20 -12.00 13.08
CA VAL A 75 -11.15 -11.94 11.96
C VAL A 75 -10.54 -12.65 10.76
N MET A 76 -11.19 -13.70 10.27
CA MET A 76 -10.82 -14.36 9.02
C MET A 76 -11.60 -13.76 7.86
N MET A 77 -10.89 -13.31 6.82
CA MET A 77 -11.48 -12.68 5.63
C MET A 77 -11.04 -13.44 4.38
N PRO A 78 -11.88 -14.35 3.84
CA PRO A 78 -11.49 -15.19 2.71
C PRO A 78 -11.19 -14.40 1.42
N TYR A 79 -11.74 -13.19 1.29
CA TYR A 79 -11.64 -12.38 0.08
C TYR A 79 -10.81 -11.10 0.25
N VAL A 80 -10.09 -10.94 1.37
CA VAL A 80 -9.33 -9.71 1.63
C VAL A 80 -8.28 -9.45 0.54
N THR A 81 -7.66 -10.48 -0.02
CA THR A 81 -6.67 -10.36 -1.09
C THR A 81 -7.26 -10.43 -2.50
N SER A 82 -8.58 -10.61 -2.65
CA SER A 82 -9.22 -10.86 -3.95
C SER A 82 -9.01 -9.76 -4.97
N PHE A 83 -8.81 -8.51 -4.53
CA PHE A 83 -8.49 -7.39 -5.41
C PHE A 83 -7.21 -7.63 -6.23
N PHE A 84 -6.21 -8.33 -5.68
CA PHE A 84 -4.90 -8.51 -6.30
C PHE A 84 -4.75 -9.83 -7.05
N MET A 85 -5.83 -10.59 -7.23
CA MET A 85 -5.78 -11.77 -8.06
C MET A 85 -5.41 -11.39 -9.50
N PRO A 86 -4.51 -12.16 -10.17
CA PRO A 86 -4.20 -11.93 -11.57
C PRO A 86 -5.48 -11.92 -12.41
N ARG A 87 -5.55 -10.97 -13.33
CA ARG A 87 -6.71 -10.72 -14.19
C ARG A 87 -6.26 -10.39 -15.60
N LYS A 88 -7.18 -10.48 -16.55
CA LYS A 88 -7.04 -9.96 -17.92
C LYS A 88 -8.04 -8.83 -18.16
N ALA A 89 -7.84 -8.09 -19.25
CA ALA A 89 -8.83 -7.10 -19.71
C ALA A 89 -10.20 -7.78 -19.92
N GLY A 90 -11.26 -7.15 -19.43
CA GLY A 90 -12.63 -7.68 -19.47
C GLY A 90 -13.05 -8.53 -18.27
N ASP A 91 -12.14 -8.95 -17.38
CA ASP A 91 -12.53 -9.66 -16.14
C ASP A 91 -13.26 -8.75 -15.14
N ARG A 92 -13.06 -7.44 -15.26
CA ARG A 92 -13.79 -6.40 -14.54
C ARG A 92 -14.64 -5.61 -15.55
N PRO A 93 -15.91 -5.32 -15.25
CA PRO A 93 -16.76 -4.53 -16.14
C PRO A 93 -16.34 -3.07 -16.14
N ASP A 94 -16.46 -2.39 -17.28
CA ASP A 94 -16.38 -0.93 -17.33
C ASP A 94 -17.39 -0.31 -16.35
N ILE A 95 -17.05 0.85 -15.78
CA ILE A 95 -17.94 1.55 -14.82
C ILE A 95 -19.34 1.76 -15.41
N VAL A 96 -19.42 2.27 -16.64
CA VAL A 96 -20.66 2.33 -17.42
C VAL A 96 -20.43 1.49 -18.68
N PRO A 97 -20.94 0.26 -18.74
CA PRO A 97 -20.77 -0.59 -19.91
C PRO A 97 -21.35 0.05 -21.18
N ALA A 98 -20.78 -0.28 -22.34
CA ALA A 98 -21.26 0.21 -23.62
C ALA A 98 -22.76 -0.11 -23.82
N GLY A 99 -23.56 0.94 -24.08
CA GLY A 99 -25.01 0.83 -24.24
C GLY A 99 -25.82 0.84 -22.94
N ALA A 100 -25.18 0.96 -21.78
CA ALA A 100 -25.88 1.15 -20.52
C ALA A 100 -26.53 2.54 -20.46
N GLU A 101 -27.83 2.59 -20.16
CA GLU A 101 -28.60 3.84 -20.09
C GLU A 101 -28.82 4.31 -18.65
N ASN A 102 -28.91 3.39 -17.68
CA ASN A 102 -29.36 3.68 -16.33
C ASN A 102 -28.70 2.83 -15.23
N PHE A 103 -27.58 2.17 -15.53
CA PHE A 103 -26.86 1.37 -14.54
C PHE A 103 -25.34 1.51 -14.69
N ALA A 104 -24.62 1.28 -13.59
CA ALA A 104 -23.16 1.33 -13.50
C ALA A 104 -22.64 0.31 -12.47
N PHE A 105 -21.38 -0.09 -12.63
CA PHE A 105 -20.61 -0.86 -11.64
C PHE A 105 -19.63 0.06 -10.92
N LEU A 106 -19.64 0.02 -9.58
CA LEU A 106 -18.80 0.88 -8.74
C LEU A 106 -17.85 0.05 -7.87
N GLY A 107 -16.81 0.72 -7.38
CA GLY A 107 -15.88 0.14 -6.42
C GLY A 107 -14.71 -0.59 -7.08
N GLN A 108 -14.00 -1.36 -6.27
CA GLN A 108 -12.68 -1.89 -6.62
C GLN A 108 -12.70 -3.00 -7.71
N PHE A 109 -13.88 -3.54 -8.01
CA PHE A 109 -14.04 -4.59 -9.02
C PHE A 109 -14.63 -4.07 -10.34
N SER A 110 -14.87 -2.76 -10.50
CA SER A 110 -15.09 -2.15 -11.81
C SER A 110 -13.76 -1.74 -12.45
N GLU A 111 -13.77 -1.56 -13.78
CA GLU A 111 -12.62 -1.13 -14.56
C GLU A 111 -12.71 0.38 -14.86
N THR A 112 -11.63 1.09 -14.53
CA THR A 112 -11.29 2.42 -15.05
C THR A 112 -9.83 2.40 -15.49
N THR A 113 -9.30 3.56 -15.87
CA THR A 113 -7.92 3.72 -16.34
C THR A 113 -6.89 3.53 -15.21
N ARG A 114 -5.77 4.26 -15.23
CA ARG A 114 -4.49 4.01 -14.52
C ARG A 114 -4.54 3.90 -12.98
N ASP A 115 -5.72 4.01 -12.35
CA ASP A 115 -5.86 4.09 -10.91
C ASP A 115 -5.66 2.74 -10.21
N THR A 116 -5.42 2.79 -8.91
CA THR A 116 -5.03 1.64 -8.08
C THR A 116 -6.14 1.23 -7.12
N ILE A 117 -6.52 -0.04 -7.16
CA ILE A 117 -7.46 -0.65 -6.23
C ILE A 117 -6.84 -0.87 -4.84
N PHE A 118 -7.63 -1.37 -3.88
CA PHE A 118 -7.25 -1.43 -2.47
C PHE A 118 -7.09 -0.03 -1.84
N THR A 119 -7.63 0.99 -2.48
CA THR A 119 -7.62 2.38 -2.02
C THR A 119 -9.05 2.92 -1.92
N THR A 120 -9.34 3.76 -0.94
CA THR A 120 -10.64 4.46 -0.89
C THR A 120 -10.83 5.36 -2.11
N GLU A 121 -9.75 5.93 -2.65
CA GLU A 121 -9.73 6.78 -3.83
C GLU A 121 -10.42 6.13 -5.04
N TYR A 122 -10.06 4.90 -5.38
CA TYR A 122 -10.67 4.19 -6.53
C TYR A 122 -12.19 4.02 -6.37
N SER A 123 -12.66 3.80 -5.13
CA SER A 123 -14.09 3.69 -4.85
C SER A 123 -14.81 5.02 -5.04
N VAL A 124 -14.17 6.14 -4.68
CA VAL A 124 -14.69 7.50 -4.91
C VAL A 124 -14.65 7.84 -6.41
N ARG A 125 -13.54 7.51 -7.10
CA ARG A 125 -13.38 7.73 -8.54
C ARG A 125 -14.47 7.03 -9.34
N THR A 126 -14.65 5.72 -9.13
CA THR A 126 -15.66 4.94 -9.86
C THR A 126 -17.07 5.48 -9.62
N ALA A 127 -17.38 5.90 -8.38
CA ALA A 127 -18.63 6.61 -8.08
C ALA A 127 -18.75 7.93 -8.86
N MET A 128 -17.72 8.78 -8.85
CA MET A 128 -17.72 10.06 -9.55
C MET A 128 -17.88 9.88 -11.07
N GLU A 129 -17.10 9.00 -11.68
CA GLU A 129 -17.14 8.70 -13.12
C GLU A 129 -18.52 8.17 -13.54
N SER A 130 -19.14 7.30 -12.73
CA SER A 130 -20.48 6.76 -13.03
C SER A 130 -21.56 7.83 -13.03
N VAL A 131 -21.59 8.71 -12.02
CA VAL A 131 -22.58 9.77 -11.90
C VAL A 131 -22.42 10.74 -13.06
N TYR A 132 -21.18 11.10 -13.40
CA TYR A 132 -20.90 12.04 -14.46
C TYR A 132 -21.35 11.51 -15.83
N GLN A 133 -21.01 10.26 -16.14
CA GLN A 133 -21.37 9.62 -17.40
C GLN A 133 -22.88 9.42 -17.55
N LEU A 134 -23.58 8.94 -16.51
CA LEU A 134 -25.01 8.62 -16.59
C LEU A 134 -25.92 9.86 -16.51
N THR A 135 -25.51 10.93 -15.83
CA THR A 135 -26.36 12.11 -15.61
C THR A 135 -25.97 13.32 -16.45
N GLY A 136 -24.89 13.21 -17.25
CA GLY A 136 -24.46 14.29 -18.15
C GLY A 136 -23.90 15.51 -17.41
N VAL A 137 -23.16 15.30 -16.31
CA VAL A 137 -22.51 16.40 -15.58
C VAL A 137 -21.45 17.04 -16.47
N ASP A 138 -21.63 18.32 -16.81
CA ASP A 138 -20.69 19.09 -17.64
C ASP A 138 -19.51 19.63 -16.81
N ARG A 139 -18.69 18.71 -16.30
CA ARG A 139 -17.47 19.00 -15.55
C ARG A 139 -16.45 17.87 -15.74
N GLY A 140 -15.16 18.21 -15.83
CA GLY A 140 -14.10 17.21 -15.85
C GLY A 140 -13.98 16.43 -14.54
N VAL A 141 -13.81 15.11 -14.65
CA VAL A 141 -13.33 14.27 -13.55
C VAL A 141 -11.80 14.41 -13.49
N PRO A 142 -11.19 14.64 -12.30
CA PRO A 142 -9.73 14.69 -12.20
C PRO A 142 -9.10 13.37 -12.67
N GLU A 143 -8.12 13.45 -13.56
CA GLU A 143 -7.35 12.27 -13.93
C GLU A 143 -6.55 11.72 -12.73
N VAL A 144 -6.05 10.49 -12.86
CA VAL A 144 -5.06 9.97 -11.92
C VAL A 144 -3.82 10.85 -12.00
N PHE A 145 -3.30 11.26 -10.83
CA PHE A 145 -2.16 12.16 -10.73
C PHE A 145 -1.02 11.73 -11.66
N GLY A 146 -0.57 12.66 -12.51
CA GLY A 146 0.36 12.40 -13.62
C GLY A 146 1.82 12.16 -13.21
N SER A 147 2.10 11.72 -11.99
CA SER A 147 3.47 11.53 -11.48
C SER A 147 4.33 10.62 -12.36
N THR A 148 3.75 9.58 -12.97
CA THR A 148 4.47 8.68 -13.88
C THR A 148 4.97 9.36 -15.17
N TYR A 149 4.46 10.55 -15.48
CA TYR A 149 4.85 11.34 -16.65
C TYR A 149 5.71 12.55 -16.28
N ASP A 150 5.88 12.84 -14.98
CA ASP A 150 6.72 13.93 -14.52
C ASP A 150 8.17 13.47 -14.39
N VAL A 151 9.04 13.97 -15.27
CA VAL A 151 10.46 13.62 -15.29
C VAL A 151 11.14 13.83 -13.94
N ARG A 152 10.70 14.83 -13.17
CA ARG A 152 11.26 15.15 -11.85
C ARG A 152 10.98 14.04 -10.86
N VAL A 153 9.76 13.52 -10.87
CA VAL A 153 9.37 12.38 -10.02
C VAL A 153 10.11 11.12 -10.44
N LEU A 154 10.35 10.92 -11.73
CA LEU A 154 11.13 9.78 -12.22
C LEU A 154 12.61 9.86 -11.79
N LEU A 155 13.22 11.04 -11.81
CA LEU A 155 14.59 11.25 -11.33
C LEU A 155 14.69 11.05 -9.81
N ASP A 156 13.76 11.62 -9.05
CA ASP A 156 13.69 11.40 -7.60
C ASP A 156 13.51 9.91 -7.26
N ALA A 157 12.57 9.22 -7.92
CA ALA A 157 12.35 7.79 -7.74
C ALA A 157 13.61 6.97 -8.05
N MET A 158 14.37 7.34 -9.09
CA MET A 158 15.63 6.68 -9.41
C MET A 158 16.67 6.86 -8.30
N CYS A 159 16.72 8.02 -7.66
CA CYS A 159 17.60 8.29 -6.53
C CYS A 159 17.20 7.44 -5.31
N GLN A 160 15.91 7.45 -4.95
CA GLN A 160 15.37 6.68 -3.82
C GLN A 160 15.56 5.17 -4.00
N LEU A 161 15.27 4.63 -5.20
CA LEU A 161 15.47 3.21 -5.52
C LEU A 161 16.93 2.76 -5.47
N ARG A 162 17.87 3.71 -5.39
CA ARG A 162 19.31 3.45 -5.35
C ARG A 162 19.93 3.85 -4.02
N ASP A 163 19.12 4.03 -2.98
CA ASP A 163 19.54 4.45 -1.65
C ASP A 163 20.36 5.76 -1.67
N GLY A 164 19.99 6.70 -2.56
CA GLY A 164 20.67 7.98 -2.71
C GLY A 164 22.02 7.92 -3.44
N LYS A 165 22.39 6.78 -4.02
CA LYS A 165 23.67 6.64 -4.75
C LYS A 165 23.59 7.32 -6.12
N GLU A 166 24.64 8.03 -6.49
CA GLU A 166 24.81 8.64 -7.83
C GLU A 166 24.84 7.58 -8.95
N LEU A 167 24.50 7.96 -10.18
CA LEU A 167 24.44 7.07 -11.33
C LEU A 167 25.82 6.62 -11.80
N ALA A 168 25.81 5.46 -12.45
CA ALA A 168 26.98 4.89 -13.11
C ALA A 168 28.23 4.78 -12.23
N THR A 169 28.05 4.55 -10.92
CA THR A 169 29.15 4.29 -9.97
C THR A 169 30.00 3.06 -10.31
N TRP A 170 29.49 2.18 -11.16
CA TRP A 170 30.20 1.03 -11.70
C TRP A 170 31.18 1.38 -12.85
N LEU A 171 31.09 2.59 -13.42
CA LEU A 171 32.02 3.03 -14.46
C LEU A 171 33.34 3.53 -13.85
N PRO A 172 34.47 3.37 -14.56
CA PRO A 172 35.71 4.05 -14.21
C PRO A 172 35.51 5.56 -14.11
N GLU A 173 36.09 6.19 -13.08
CA GLU A 173 35.88 7.60 -12.74
C GLU A 173 36.12 8.56 -13.93
N ARG A 174 37.14 8.29 -14.76
CA ARG A 174 37.46 9.10 -15.94
C ARG A 174 36.32 9.11 -16.97
N ILE A 175 35.65 7.97 -17.17
CA ILE A 175 34.51 7.85 -18.09
C ILE A 175 33.30 8.56 -17.50
N ARG A 176 33.03 8.33 -16.21
CA ARG A 176 31.93 8.97 -15.51
C ARG A 176 32.06 10.50 -15.55
N ARG A 177 33.24 11.05 -15.22
CA ARG A 177 33.49 12.49 -15.26
C ARG A 177 33.34 13.08 -16.67
N PHE A 178 33.76 12.36 -17.70
CA PHE A 178 33.55 12.79 -19.09
C PHE A 178 32.07 12.87 -19.46
N LEU A 179 31.25 11.91 -19.02
CA LEU A 179 29.80 11.92 -19.24
C LEU A 179 29.12 13.06 -18.48
N VAL A 180 29.47 13.26 -17.21
CA VAL A 180 28.98 14.38 -16.39
C VAL A 180 29.33 15.71 -17.04
N ASN A 181 30.60 15.91 -17.44
CA ASN A 181 31.05 17.13 -18.12
C ASN A 181 30.33 17.41 -19.45
N LYS A 182 29.78 16.39 -20.12
CA LYS A 182 28.95 16.60 -21.32
C LYS A 182 27.54 17.07 -21.01
N LEU A 183 27.04 16.73 -19.83
CA LEU A 183 25.72 17.15 -19.33
C LEU A 183 25.81 18.51 -18.62
N GLU A 184 27.00 18.88 -18.14
CA GLU A 184 27.28 20.19 -17.56
C GLU A 184 26.85 21.33 -18.49
N GLY A 185 26.19 22.33 -17.89
CA GLY A 185 25.63 23.47 -18.61
C GLY A 185 24.30 23.22 -19.35
N SER A 186 23.75 22.00 -19.28
CA SER A 186 22.40 21.70 -19.79
C SER A 186 21.35 21.66 -18.67
N GLN A 187 20.07 21.81 -19.03
CA GLN A 187 18.96 21.62 -18.09
C GLN A 187 18.90 20.17 -17.57
N ILE A 188 19.31 19.19 -18.38
CA ILE A 188 19.39 17.78 -17.94
C ILE A 188 20.43 17.65 -16.84
N GLY A 189 21.63 18.22 -17.02
CA GLY A 189 22.67 18.22 -15.99
C GLY A 189 22.22 18.90 -14.69
N GLN A 190 21.53 20.04 -14.80
CA GLN A 190 20.96 20.74 -13.64
C GLN A 190 19.98 19.86 -12.86
N LEU A 191 19.04 19.21 -13.55
CA LEU A 191 18.09 18.29 -12.92
C LEU A 191 18.79 17.08 -12.30
N MET A 192 19.80 16.51 -12.97
CA MET A 192 20.52 15.37 -12.43
C MET A 192 21.31 15.74 -11.15
N HIS A 193 21.87 16.94 -11.06
CA HIS A 193 22.48 17.48 -9.84
C HIS A 193 21.44 17.71 -8.73
N GLU A 194 20.31 18.33 -9.07
CA GLU A 194 19.21 18.63 -8.14
C GLU A 194 18.67 17.35 -7.47
N TYR A 195 18.55 16.26 -8.24
CA TYR A 195 18.07 14.97 -7.74
C TYR A 195 19.18 14.02 -7.29
N HIS A 196 20.41 14.51 -7.09
CA HIS A 196 21.55 13.74 -6.56
C HIS A 196 21.92 12.49 -7.38
N LEU A 197 21.73 12.57 -8.70
CA LEU A 197 21.99 11.46 -9.61
C LEU A 197 23.37 11.51 -10.27
N ILE A 198 24.10 12.63 -10.22
CA ILE A 198 25.47 12.73 -10.75
C ILE A 198 26.39 13.50 -9.83
#